data_AF-A0A820LI29-F1
#
_entry.id   AF-A0A820LI29-F1
#
_cell.length_a   1.000
_cell.length_b   1.000
_cell.length_c   1.000
_cell.angle_alpha   90.00
_cell.angle_beta   90.00
_cell.angle_gamma   90.00
#
_symmetry.space_group_name_H-M   'P 1'
#
loop_
_entity.id
_entity.type
_entity.pdbx_description
1 polymer ?
#
loop_
_entity_poly.entity_id
_entity_poly.type
_entity_poly.pdbx_seq_one_letter_code
_entity_poly.pdbx_strand_id
1 'polypeptide(L)'
;KIKTLENGYSCDCLEGFEGIDCQDDERLCKPFTCFDRGNCTNISSIDFKCTCDDGYKGKNCEITVDLCNNVTCQNNGVCFQTYLNYTCQCLSGYKGLHCEIAETSGIIRTYVAKSFGYIAILMLCGLIGFLVILDALKYIFGIDPAKSQRNYMRKKYLERFRKKKKIIQPQVIRRFHYIN
;
A
#
# COMPACT_ATOMS: atom_id res chain seq x y z
N LYS A 1 -16.04 53.30 42.76
CA LYS A 1 -15.84 53.63 44.21
C LYS A 1 -15.56 52.33 44.96
N ILE A 2 -14.49 52.24 45.75
CA ILE A 2 -14.11 50.98 46.43
C ILE A 2 -14.85 50.85 47.77
N LYS A 3 -15.43 49.68 48.01
CA LYS A 3 -16.08 49.26 49.27
C LYS A 3 -15.23 48.15 49.90
N THR A 4 -14.72 48.38 51.11
CA THR A 4 -13.95 47.37 51.85
C THR A 4 -14.90 46.44 52.62
N LEU A 5 -14.64 45.13 52.59
CA LEU A 5 -15.40 44.04 53.22
C LEU A 5 -14.51 43.31 54.24
N GLU A 6 -15.08 42.56 55.20
CA GLU A 6 -14.31 41.87 56.26
C GLU A 6 -13.18 40.97 55.74
N ASN A 7 -13.29 40.44 54.51
CA ASN A 7 -12.26 39.61 53.87
C ASN A 7 -11.96 40.02 52.41
N GLY A 8 -12.10 41.31 52.05
CA GLY A 8 -11.79 41.74 50.67
C GLY A 8 -12.27 43.16 50.34
N TYR A 9 -12.48 43.42 49.05
CA TYR A 9 -13.07 44.66 48.57
C TYR A 9 -14.01 44.39 47.39
N SER A 10 -14.88 45.34 47.11
CA SER A 10 -15.78 45.36 45.97
C SER A 10 -15.77 46.75 45.35
N CYS A 11 -15.80 46.84 44.02
CA CYS A 11 -15.85 48.11 43.32
C CYS A 11 -17.28 48.41 42.84
N ASP A 12 -17.79 49.61 43.17
CA ASP A 12 -18.93 50.19 42.46
C ASP A 12 -18.42 50.76 41.13
N CYS A 13 -18.76 50.08 40.03
CA CYS A 13 -18.38 50.47 38.69
C CYS A 13 -19.28 51.59 38.13
N LEU A 14 -18.70 52.38 37.22
CA LEU A 14 -19.46 53.34 36.43
C LEU A 14 -20.31 52.58 35.39
N GLU A 15 -21.36 53.22 34.89
CA GLU A 15 -22.24 52.63 33.87
C GLU A 15 -21.43 52.19 32.64
N GLY A 16 -21.60 50.93 32.24
CA GLY A 16 -20.88 50.31 31.12
C GLY A 16 -19.51 49.73 31.47
N PHE A 17 -19.11 49.69 32.74
CA PHE A 17 -17.89 49.01 33.21
C PHE A 17 -18.23 47.86 34.17
N GLU A 18 -17.50 46.75 34.03
CA GLU A 18 -17.65 45.53 34.83
C GLU A 18 -16.29 44.95 35.25
N GLY A 19 -16.33 43.82 35.97
CA GLY A 19 -15.16 43.15 36.52
C GLY A 19 -14.86 43.54 37.97
N ILE A 20 -13.95 42.79 38.61
CA ILE A 20 -13.61 42.94 40.04
C ILE A 20 -13.07 44.35 40.34
N ASP A 21 -12.33 44.91 39.39
CA ASP A 21 -11.70 46.22 39.47
C ASP A 21 -12.30 47.24 38.49
N CYS A 22 -13.48 46.97 37.92
CA CYS A 22 -14.13 47.79 36.90
C CYS A 22 -13.26 48.02 35.64
N GLN A 23 -12.41 47.06 35.32
CA GLN A 23 -11.45 47.15 34.23
C GLN A 23 -12.04 46.84 32.85
N ASP A 24 -13.17 46.13 32.83
CA ASP A 24 -13.81 45.65 31.61
C ASP A 24 -14.86 46.66 31.15
N ASP A 25 -14.77 47.12 29.90
CA ASP A 25 -15.77 47.99 29.28
C ASP A 25 -16.78 47.12 28.50
N GLU A 26 -18.03 47.08 28.98
CA GLU A 26 -19.12 46.30 28.39
C GLU A 26 -19.42 46.73 26.95
N ARG A 27 -19.01 47.95 26.56
CA ARG A 27 -19.25 48.49 25.22
C ARG A 27 -18.30 47.90 24.18
N LEU A 28 -17.17 47.34 24.60
CA LEU A 28 -16.18 46.72 23.73
C LEU A 28 -16.61 45.29 23.36
N CYS A 29 -16.88 44.46 24.36
CA CYS A 29 -17.34 43.08 24.18
C CYS A 29 -18.88 42.94 24.20
N LYS A 30 -19.55 43.69 23.32
CA LYS A 30 -20.99 43.53 23.11
C LYS A 30 -21.33 42.18 22.48
N PRO A 31 -22.61 41.73 22.61
CA PRO A 31 -23.11 40.62 21.81
C PRO A 31 -22.78 40.80 20.33
N PHE A 32 -22.37 39.73 19.66
CA PHE A 32 -21.93 39.71 18.27
C PHE A 32 -20.65 40.51 17.92
N THR A 33 -19.91 41.09 18.87
CA THR A 33 -18.60 41.73 18.58
C THR A 33 -17.66 40.75 17.85
N CYS A 34 -17.67 39.48 18.23
CA CYS A 34 -16.91 38.41 17.55
C CYS A 34 -17.80 37.53 16.64
N PHE A 35 -18.93 38.05 16.16
CA PHE A 35 -19.89 37.35 15.27
C PHE A 35 -20.38 35.98 15.79
N ASP A 36 -20.39 35.75 17.10
CA ASP A 36 -20.66 34.45 17.74
C ASP A 36 -19.77 33.30 17.21
N ARG A 37 -18.57 33.66 16.75
CA ARG A 37 -17.56 32.76 16.14
C ARG A 37 -16.22 32.86 16.87
N GLY A 38 -16.29 33.15 18.16
CA GLY A 38 -15.13 33.34 19.00
C GLY A 38 -15.47 33.98 20.33
N ASN A 39 -14.48 33.98 21.21
CA ASN A 39 -14.59 34.59 22.53
C ASN A 39 -14.02 36.01 22.54
N CYS A 40 -14.78 36.96 23.07
CA CYS A 40 -14.34 38.35 23.23
C CYS A 40 -13.68 38.54 24.59
N THR A 41 -12.50 39.15 24.62
CA THR A 41 -11.86 39.57 25.86
C THR A 41 -11.40 41.01 25.77
N ASN A 42 -11.66 41.79 26.82
CA ASN A 42 -11.08 43.13 26.95
C ASN A 42 -9.58 42.99 27.23
N ILE A 43 -8.76 43.70 26.48
CA ILE A 43 -7.30 43.73 26.68
C ILE A 43 -6.83 45.07 27.26
N SER A 44 -7.68 46.09 27.19
CA SER A 44 -7.52 47.37 27.90
C SER A 44 -8.89 48.06 28.00
N SER A 45 -8.95 49.18 28.71
CA SER A 45 -10.18 49.98 28.82
C SER A 45 -10.67 50.61 27.50
N ILE A 46 -9.92 50.47 26.40
CA ILE A 46 -10.28 51.02 25.08
C ILE A 46 -10.17 50.00 23.94
N ASP A 47 -9.71 48.78 24.20
CA ASP A 47 -9.46 47.78 23.16
C ASP A 47 -9.81 46.36 23.61
N PHE A 48 -10.19 45.54 22.64
CA PHE A 48 -10.62 44.16 22.84
C PHE A 48 -9.92 43.24 21.85
N LYS A 49 -9.98 41.94 22.16
CA LYS A 49 -9.48 40.88 21.31
C LYS A 49 -10.54 39.79 21.16
N CYS A 50 -10.84 39.44 19.92
CA CYS A 50 -11.56 38.21 19.62
C CYS A 50 -10.58 37.05 19.48
N THR A 51 -10.85 35.96 20.20
CA THR A 51 -10.21 34.67 19.98
C THR A 51 -11.16 33.83 19.14
N CYS A 52 -10.88 33.75 17.84
CA CYS A 52 -11.78 33.11 16.88
C CYS A 52 -11.81 31.60 17.01
N ASP A 53 -12.99 31.02 16.77
CA ASP A 53 -13.18 29.60 16.61
C ASP A 53 -12.46 29.09 15.36
N ASP A 54 -12.20 27.79 15.32
CA ASP A 54 -11.55 27.16 14.18
C ASP A 54 -12.33 27.44 12.88
N GLY A 55 -11.60 27.82 11.82
CA GLY A 55 -12.19 28.15 10.53
C GLY A 55 -12.55 29.63 10.35
N TYR A 56 -12.33 30.50 11.35
CA TYR A 56 -12.53 31.95 11.24
C TYR A 56 -11.28 32.76 11.56
N LYS A 57 -11.22 33.98 11.03
CA LYS A 57 -10.14 34.95 11.21
C LYS A 57 -10.68 36.37 11.06
N GLY A 58 -9.83 37.36 11.30
CA GLY A 58 -10.19 38.79 11.29
C GLY A 58 -10.21 39.37 12.70
N LYS A 59 -10.40 40.69 12.82
CA LYS A 59 -10.41 41.34 14.14
C LYS A 59 -11.60 40.87 14.98
N ASN A 60 -12.71 40.58 14.30
CA ASN A 60 -14.00 40.24 14.86
C ASN A 60 -14.43 38.80 14.47
N CYS A 61 -13.53 37.98 13.94
CA CYS A 61 -13.86 36.63 13.42
C CYS A 61 -14.86 36.65 12.26
N GLU A 62 -14.87 37.75 11.49
CA GLU A 62 -15.79 38.01 10.41
C GLU A 62 -15.44 37.27 9.10
N ILE A 63 -14.19 36.81 8.97
CA ILE A 63 -13.66 36.20 7.75
C ILE A 63 -13.57 34.69 7.93
N THR A 64 -14.20 33.92 7.05
CA THR A 64 -13.96 32.47 6.95
C THR A 64 -12.56 32.19 6.40
N VAL A 65 -11.85 31.26 7.01
CA VAL A 65 -10.55 30.80 6.51
C VAL A 65 -10.77 30.11 5.16
N ASP A 66 -10.07 30.60 4.14
CA ASP A 66 -9.98 29.92 2.86
C ASP A 66 -8.84 28.89 2.93
N LEU A 67 -9.24 27.63 3.09
CA LEU A 67 -8.34 26.48 3.14
C LEU A 67 -7.80 26.13 1.76
N CYS A 68 -8.48 26.53 0.69
CA CYS A 68 -8.06 26.28 -0.69
C CYS A 68 -7.02 27.28 -1.20
N ASN A 69 -6.90 28.47 -0.59
CA ASN A 69 -6.01 29.55 -1.06
C ASN A 69 -4.53 29.13 -1.19
N ASN A 70 -4.05 28.22 -0.33
CA ASN A 70 -2.68 27.68 -0.37
C ASN A 70 -2.61 26.21 -0.80
N VAL A 71 -3.73 25.63 -1.25
CA VAL A 71 -3.80 24.24 -1.71
C VAL A 71 -3.78 24.22 -3.22
N THR A 72 -2.76 23.57 -3.79
CA THR A 72 -2.70 23.34 -5.23
C THR A 72 -3.10 21.89 -5.52
N CYS A 73 -4.30 21.69 -6.05
CA CYS A 73 -4.70 20.40 -6.62
C CYS A 73 -4.03 20.25 -8.01
N GLN A 74 -3.15 19.27 -8.16
CA GLN A 74 -2.42 19.02 -9.40
C GLN A 74 -3.32 18.42 -10.48
N ASN A 75 -2.81 18.34 -11.71
CA ASN A 75 -3.48 17.67 -12.83
C ASN A 75 -4.93 18.13 -13.05
N ASN A 76 -5.13 19.45 -12.97
CA ASN A 76 -6.44 20.10 -13.13
C ASN A 76 -7.50 19.63 -12.12
N GLY A 77 -7.08 19.15 -10.94
CA GLY A 77 -7.99 18.92 -9.83
C GLY A 77 -8.60 20.23 -9.32
N VAL A 78 -9.80 20.13 -8.76
CA VAL A 78 -10.53 21.29 -8.19
C VAL A 78 -10.50 21.19 -6.67
N CYS A 79 -10.12 22.26 -5.99
CA CYS A 79 -10.17 22.33 -4.53
C CYS A 79 -11.57 22.65 -4.05
N PHE A 80 -12.09 21.85 -3.13
CA PHE A 80 -13.32 22.11 -2.41
C PHE A 80 -13.02 22.20 -0.92
N GLN A 81 -13.39 23.31 -0.31
CA GLN A 81 -13.34 23.44 1.15
C GLN A 81 -14.72 23.22 1.77
N THR A 82 -14.68 22.67 2.97
CA THR A 82 -15.77 22.59 3.95
C THR A 82 -15.41 23.49 5.14
N TYR A 83 -16.15 23.37 6.25
CA TYR A 83 -15.97 24.23 7.42
C TYR A 83 -14.54 24.20 8.01
N LEU A 84 -13.94 23.00 8.18
CA LEU A 84 -12.61 22.83 8.78
C LEU A 84 -11.63 22.02 7.92
N ASN A 85 -12.05 21.60 6.73
CA ASN A 85 -11.24 20.72 5.90
C ASN A 85 -11.35 21.08 4.43
N TYR A 86 -10.39 20.64 3.63
CA TYR A 86 -10.42 20.74 2.18
C TYR A 86 -10.22 19.37 1.53
N THR A 87 -10.67 19.24 0.30
CA THR A 87 -10.49 18.05 -0.52
C THR A 87 -10.20 18.46 -1.96
N CYS A 88 -9.29 17.74 -2.62
CA CYS A 88 -9.07 17.89 -4.06
C CYS A 88 -9.94 16.88 -4.80
N GLN A 89 -10.86 17.36 -5.64
CA GLN A 89 -11.57 16.53 -6.59
C GLN A 89 -10.67 16.28 -7.80
N CYS A 90 -10.20 15.04 -7.94
CA CYS A 90 -9.32 14.65 -9.03
C CYS A 90 -10.10 14.31 -10.31
N LEU A 91 -9.51 14.63 -11.46
CA LEU A 91 -9.99 14.17 -12.75
C LEU A 91 -9.75 12.66 -12.92
N SER A 92 -10.51 12.05 -13.83
CA SER A 92 -10.37 10.63 -14.15
C SER A 92 -8.92 10.30 -14.53
N GLY A 93 -8.38 9.25 -13.90
CA GLY A 93 -6.99 8.83 -14.12
C GLY A 93 -5.99 9.49 -13.18
N TYR A 94 -6.42 10.26 -12.18
CA TYR A 94 -5.56 10.80 -11.12
C TYR A 94 -6.12 10.48 -9.72
N LYS A 95 -5.23 10.27 -8.75
CA LYS A 95 -5.52 10.04 -7.33
C LYS A 95 -4.48 10.77 -6.46
N GLY A 96 -4.65 10.68 -5.14
CA GLY A 96 -3.76 11.31 -4.15
C GLY A 96 -4.47 12.44 -3.41
N LEU A 97 -3.83 12.98 -2.37
CA LEU A 97 -4.41 14.07 -1.58
C LEU A 97 -4.53 15.35 -2.42
N HIS A 98 -3.59 15.55 -3.35
CA HIS A 98 -3.49 16.69 -4.25
C HIS A 98 -3.53 16.26 -5.71
N CYS A 99 -4.12 15.11 -6.03
CA CYS A 99 -4.23 14.57 -7.38
C CYS A 99 -2.89 14.37 -8.10
N GLU A 100 -1.81 14.12 -7.35
CA GLU A 100 -0.43 14.00 -7.82
C GLU A 100 -0.11 12.64 -8.46
N ILE A 101 -0.95 11.62 -8.26
CA ILE A 101 -0.70 10.25 -8.69
C ILE A 101 -1.51 9.93 -9.95
N ALA A 102 -0.85 9.73 -11.09
CA ALA A 102 -1.51 9.22 -12.30
C ALA A 102 -1.82 7.71 -12.17
N GLU A 103 -3.07 7.31 -12.42
CA GLU A 103 -3.55 5.92 -12.36
C GLU A 103 -2.97 5.00 -13.43
N THR A 104 -2.46 5.57 -14.53
CA THR A 104 -1.75 4.82 -15.56
C THR A 104 -0.54 4.09 -15.01
N SER A 105 0.01 4.54 -13.88
CA SER A 105 1.10 3.88 -13.16
C SER A 105 0.73 2.48 -12.64
N GLY A 106 -0.53 2.22 -12.30
CA GLY A 106 -1.00 0.90 -11.84
C GLY A 106 -1.04 -0.13 -12.98
N ILE A 107 -1.42 0.30 -14.17
CA ILE A 107 -1.44 -0.54 -15.37
C ILE A 107 -0.01 -0.88 -15.79
N ILE A 108 0.91 0.09 -15.78
CA ILE A 108 2.32 -0.14 -16.13
C ILE A 108 2.95 -1.13 -15.14
N ARG A 109 2.70 -1.00 -13.82
CA ARG A 109 3.23 -1.94 -12.82
C ARG A 109 2.74 -3.37 -13.04
N THR A 110 1.44 -3.55 -13.34
CA THR A 110 0.88 -4.88 -13.59
C THR A 110 1.33 -5.46 -14.94
N TYR A 111 1.45 -4.63 -15.97
CA TYR A 111 1.98 -5.03 -17.28
C TYR A 111 3.44 -5.48 -17.19
N VAL A 112 4.27 -4.71 -16.48
CA VAL A 112 5.69 -5.01 -16.28
C VAL A 112 5.84 -6.31 -15.47
N ALA A 113 5.09 -6.48 -14.38
CA ALA A 113 5.11 -7.71 -13.58
C ALA A 113 4.68 -8.95 -14.40
N LYS A 114 3.62 -8.84 -15.21
CA LYS A 114 3.17 -9.91 -16.11
C LYS A 114 4.19 -10.21 -17.21
N SER A 115 4.82 -9.19 -17.76
CA SER A 115 5.85 -9.33 -18.81
C SER A 115 7.09 -10.06 -18.31
N PHE A 116 7.57 -9.75 -17.10
CA PHE A 116 8.68 -10.48 -16.48
C PHE A 116 8.33 -11.96 -16.25
N GLY A 117 7.09 -12.25 -15.83
CA GLY A 117 6.61 -13.63 -15.70
C GLY A 117 6.64 -14.39 -17.03
N TYR A 118 6.19 -13.79 -18.11
CA TYR A 118 6.20 -14.40 -19.44
C TYR A 118 7.63 -14.67 -19.95
N ILE A 119 8.54 -13.71 -19.76
CA ILE A 119 9.95 -13.85 -20.15
C ILE A 119 10.61 -15.00 -19.36
N ALA A 120 10.35 -15.10 -18.05
CA ALA A 120 10.90 -16.17 -17.22
C ALA A 120 10.42 -17.56 -17.68
N ILE A 121 9.14 -17.69 -18.05
CA ILE A 121 8.56 -18.94 -18.58
C ILE A 121 9.23 -19.33 -19.90
N LEU A 122 9.39 -18.40 -20.84
CA LEU A 122 10.05 -18.68 -22.12
C LEU A 122 11.51 -19.13 -21.92
N MET A 123 12.24 -18.49 -21.01
CA MET A 123 13.62 -18.87 -20.68
C MET A 123 13.70 -20.29 -20.08
N LEU A 124 12.77 -20.65 -19.18
CA LEU A 124 12.68 -21.99 -18.61
C LEU A 124 12.33 -23.04 -19.66
N CYS A 125 11.35 -22.79 -20.52
CA CYS A 125 10.98 -23.69 -21.62
C CYS A 125 12.15 -23.87 -22.60
N GLY A 126 12.87 -22.80 -22.93
CA GLY A 126 14.07 -22.86 -23.78
C GLY A 126 15.18 -23.72 -23.16
N LEU A 127 15.46 -23.55 -21.87
CA LEU A 127 16.44 -24.38 -21.14
C LEU A 127 16.04 -25.85 -21.11
N ILE A 128 14.77 -26.15 -20.79
CA ILE A 128 14.27 -27.53 -20.80
C ILE A 128 14.38 -28.14 -22.20
N GLY A 129 13.98 -27.39 -23.24
CA GLY A 129 14.11 -27.83 -24.63
C GLY A 129 15.55 -28.12 -25.02
N PHE A 130 16.49 -27.25 -24.63
CA PHE A 130 17.92 -27.44 -24.87
C PHE A 130 18.45 -28.69 -24.16
N LEU A 131 18.08 -28.93 -22.89
CA LEU A 131 18.46 -30.13 -22.14
C LEU A 131 17.94 -31.41 -22.81
N VAL A 132 16.68 -31.41 -23.28
CA VAL A 132 16.10 -32.55 -24.00
C VAL A 132 16.86 -32.82 -25.30
N ILE A 133 17.23 -31.77 -26.05
CA ILE A 133 18.05 -31.91 -27.26
C ILE A 133 19.42 -32.49 -26.92
N LEU A 134 20.09 -32.01 -25.86
CA LEU A 134 21.38 -32.56 -25.45
C LEU A 134 21.29 -34.04 -25.08
N ASP A 135 20.23 -34.46 -24.39
CA ASP A 135 20.02 -35.87 -24.04
C ASP A 135 19.71 -36.72 -25.29
N ALA A 136 18.94 -36.20 -26.24
CA ALA A 136 18.72 -36.86 -27.52
C ALA A 136 20.02 -37.02 -28.32
N LEU A 137 20.87 -35.99 -28.36
CA LEU A 137 22.18 -36.07 -29.02
C LEU A 137 23.11 -37.06 -28.32
N LYS A 138 23.20 -37.05 -26.99
CA LYS A 138 23.95 -38.05 -26.21
C LYS A 138 23.44 -39.47 -26.50
N TYR A 139 22.13 -39.63 -26.67
CA TYR A 139 21.51 -40.91 -27.03
C TYR A 139 21.88 -41.38 -28.44
N ILE A 140 21.88 -40.48 -29.43
CA ILE A 140 22.21 -40.75 -30.84
C ILE A 140 23.70 -41.09 -30.99
N PHE A 141 24.58 -40.29 -30.38
CA PHE A 141 26.04 -40.51 -30.44
C PHE A 141 26.54 -41.61 -29.49
N GLY A 142 25.65 -42.23 -28.71
CA GLY A 142 26.00 -43.37 -27.85
C GLY A 142 26.90 -43.02 -26.66
N ILE A 143 26.95 -41.75 -26.27
CA ILE A 143 27.80 -41.23 -25.19
C ILE A 143 27.14 -41.47 -23.81
N ASP A 144 25.89 -41.93 -23.78
CA ASP A 144 25.10 -42.10 -22.57
C ASP A 144 25.58 -43.27 -21.66
N PRO A 145 26.20 -42.99 -20.49
CA PRO A 145 26.78 -44.01 -19.62
C PRO A 145 25.70 -44.93 -19.00
N ALA A 146 24.47 -44.43 -18.82
CA ALA A 146 23.35 -45.22 -18.28
C ALA A 146 22.85 -46.28 -19.27
N LYS A 147 22.96 -46.04 -20.58
CA LYS A 147 22.68 -47.02 -21.64
C LYS A 147 23.78 -48.07 -21.74
N SER A 148 25.05 -47.66 -21.58
CA SER A 148 26.20 -48.58 -21.50
C SER A 148 26.04 -49.58 -20.34
N GLN A 149 25.68 -49.09 -19.15
CA GLN A 149 25.48 -49.95 -17.97
C GLN A 149 24.26 -50.86 -18.09
N ARG A 150 23.12 -50.39 -18.64
CA ARG A 150 21.94 -51.22 -18.93
C ARG A 150 22.23 -52.31 -19.97
N ASN A 151 22.95 -51.98 -21.04
CA ASN A 151 23.36 -52.95 -22.06
C ASN A 151 24.34 -54.00 -21.50
N TYR A 152 25.29 -53.57 -20.66
CA TYR A 152 26.18 -54.46 -19.91
C TYR A 152 25.40 -55.42 -19.00
N MET A 153 24.44 -54.92 -18.22
CA MET A 153 23.61 -55.75 -17.33
C MET A 153 22.73 -56.74 -18.12
N ARG A 154 22.14 -56.30 -19.24
CA ARG A 154 21.36 -57.17 -20.14
C ARG A 154 22.20 -58.28 -20.75
N LYS A 155 23.44 -57.97 -21.17
CA LYS A 155 24.40 -58.97 -21.68
C LYS A 155 24.77 -60.00 -20.61
N LYS A 156 25.07 -59.53 -19.39
CA LYS A 156 25.38 -60.38 -18.22
C LYS A 156 24.21 -61.31 -17.84
N TYR A 157 22.97 -60.82 -17.93
CA TYR A 157 21.77 -61.64 -17.70
C TYR A 157 21.60 -62.71 -18.78
N LEU A 158 21.70 -62.35 -20.06
CA LEU A 158 21.59 -63.29 -21.20
C LEU A 158 22.66 -64.40 -21.16
N GLU A 159 23.89 -64.07 -20.75
CA GLU A 159 24.96 -65.06 -20.56
C GLU A 159 24.63 -66.06 -19.44
N ARG A 160 24.08 -65.59 -18.31
CA ARG A 160 23.59 -66.46 -17.23
C ARG A 160 22.45 -67.36 -17.73
N PHE A 161 21.52 -66.83 -18.51
CA PHE A 161 20.44 -67.63 -19.13
C PHE A 161 20.96 -68.68 -20.11
N ARG A 162 21.94 -68.34 -20.97
CA ARG A 162 22.57 -69.31 -21.89
C ARG A 162 23.31 -70.43 -21.13
N LYS A 163 24.03 -70.12 -20.06
CA LYS A 163 24.67 -71.13 -19.20
C LYS A 163 23.62 -72.05 -18.56
N LYS A 164 22.52 -71.50 -18.05
CA LYS A 164 21.43 -72.27 -17.45
C LYS A 164 20.72 -73.16 -18.48
N LYS A 165 20.49 -72.68 -19.71
CA LYS A 165 19.90 -73.46 -20.80
C LYS A 165 20.79 -74.62 -21.26
N LYS A 166 22.12 -74.45 -21.29
CA LYS A 166 23.08 -75.54 -21.57
C LYS A 166 23.08 -76.65 -20.52
N ILE A 167 22.73 -76.35 -19.27
CA ILE A 167 22.65 -77.35 -18.19
C ILE A 167 21.36 -78.19 -18.28
N ILE A 168 20.28 -77.65 -18.85
CA ILE A 168 18.94 -78.29 -18.86
C ILE A 168 18.70 -79.17 -20.10
N GLN A 169 19.52 -79.11 -21.15
CA GLN A 169 19.38 -79.93 -22.37
C GLN A 169 20.41 -81.07 -22.52
N PRO A 170 20.42 -82.07 -21.62
CA PRO A 170 20.66 -83.44 -22.11
C PRO A 170 19.82 -84.56 -21.46
N GLN A 171 18.67 -84.30 -20.81
CA GLN A 171 17.97 -85.33 -20.00
C GLN A 171 16.58 -85.78 -20.51
N VAL A 172 16.17 -85.51 -21.76
CA VAL A 172 14.85 -85.96 -22.27
C VAL A 172 14.88 -86.47 -23.72
N ILE A 173 15.83 -87.34 -24.09
CA ILE A 173 15.69 -88.26 -25.25
C ILE A 173 16.51 -89.54 -24.97
N ARG A 174 16.00 -90.43 -24.12
CA ARG A 174 16.35 -91.87 -24.10
C ARG A 174 15.50 -92.58 -23.04
N ARG A 175 14.27 -92.95 -23.42
CA ARG A 175 13.47 -94.04 -22.81
C ARG A 175 12.13 -94.08 -23.54
N PHE A 176 12.06 -94.82 -24.65
CA PHE A 176 10.85 -95.47 -25.16
C PHE A 176 11.27 -96.39 -26.33
N HIS A 177 11.91 -97.51 -25.97
CA HIS A 177 11.89 -98.76 -26.71
C HIS A 177 12.05 -99.87 -25.65
N TYR A 178 11.33 -100.98 -25.82
CA TYR A 178 10.98 -102.03 -24.86
C TYR A 178 9.75 -101.74 -24.00
N ILE A 179 8.58 -102.22 -24.45
CA ILE A 179 7.85 -103.37 -23.87
C ILE A 179 6.63 -103.66 -24.77
N ASN A 180 6.56 -104.92 -25.23
CA ASN A 180 5.48 -105.68 -25.88
C ASN A 180 4.79 -105.13 -27.13
#